data_AF-A0AAW8DPE2-F1
#
_entry.id   AF-A0AAW8DPE2-F1
#
_cell.length_a   1.000
_cell.length_b   1.000
_cell.length_c   1.000
_cell.angle_alpha   90.00
_cell.angle_beta   90.00
_cell.angle_gamma   90.00
#
_symmetry.space_group_name_H-M   'P 1'
#
loop_
_entity.id
_entity.type
_entity.pdbx_description
1 polymer ?
#
loop_
_entity_poly.entity_id
_entity_poly.type
_entity_poly.pdbx_seq_one_letter_code
_entity_poly.pdbx_strand_id
1 'polypeptide(L)'
;MNQRVLPDPDRYAICPLEGPVLPFYDGAFEAAYVLLNPFIRPNSDTFDLTDAAPEKQSADEICRAFESVRWSQVRDLCGFPSIASIDVALRTMIGGLRKDRADKELADVLANSLSQHRLLPPVEGLFPELIQEPVLSFIQSLTQEWLGWVTSSVLNVSSAGSTI
;
A
#
# COMPACT_ATOMS: atom_id res chain seq x y z
N MET A 1 -1.28 -19.98 37.29
CA MET A 1 -1.76 -19.13 36.18
C MET A 1 -1.98 -20.04 34.98
N ASN A 2 -3.22 -20.16 34.49
CA ASN A 2 -3.49 -20.94 33.27
C ASN A 2 -3.05 -20.12 32.07
N GLN A 3 -2.04 -20.60 31.35
CA GLN A 3 -1.58 -20.02 30.10
C GLN A 3 -2.66 -20.26 29.05
N ARG A 4 -3.31 -19.19 28.58
CA ARG A 4 -4.27 -19.27 27.48
C ARG A 4 -3.51 -19.59 26.20
N VAL A 5 -3.82 -20.72 25.58
CA VAL A 5 -3.32 -21.08 24.24
C VAL A 5 -4.37 -20.61 23.23
N LEU A 6 -3.97 -19.70 22.35
CA LEU A 6 -4.82 -19.26 21.25
C LEU A 6 -4.77 -20.32 20.12
N PRO A 7 -5.86 -20.50 19.36
CA PRO A 7 -5.83 -21.32 18.16
C PRO A 7 -4.83 -20.75 17.16
N ASP A 8 -4.33 -21.61 16.27
CA ASP A 8 -3.48 -21.16 15.18
C ASP A 8 -4.22 -20.11 14.33
N PRO A 9 -3.53 -19.03 13.94
CA PRO A 9 -4.13 -17.98 13.13
C PRO A 9 -4.61 -18.50 11.79
N ASP A 10 -5.83 -18.11 11.40
CA ASP A 10 -6.38 -18.41 10.07
C ASP A 10 -5.64 -17.57 9.02
N ARG A 11 -4.72 -18.24 8.30
CA ARG A 11 -3.87 -17.62 7.27
C ARG A 11 -4.66 -17.06 6.09
N TYR A 12 -5.94 -17.41 5.92
CA TYR A 12 -6.79 -16.86 4.86
C TYR A 12 -7.52 -15.59 5.27
N ALA A 13 -7.58 -15.29 6.57
CA ALA A 13 -8.36 -14.17 7.11
C ALA A 13 -7.50 -13.10 7.78
N ILE A 14 -6.22 -13.36 8.06
CA ILE A 14 -5.37 -12.45 8.81
C ILE A 14 -4.00 -12.19 8.18
N CYS A 15 -3.41 -11.05 8.57
CA CYS A 15 -2.02 -10.69 8.35
C CYS A 15 -1.23 -10.94 9.65
N PRO A 16 0.03 -11.41 9.59
CA PRO A 16 0.83 -11.63 10.79
C PRO A 16 1.05 -10.31 11.54
N LEU A 17 0.79 -10.32 12.85
CA LEU A 17 1.05 -9.16 13.73
C LEU A 17 2.55 -8.91 13.92
N GLU A 18 3.34 -9.98 13.91
CA GLU A 18 4.80 -9.92 14.05
C GLU A 18 5.48 -10.89 13.07
N GLY A 19 6.71 -10.54 12.69
CA GLY A 19 7.53 -11.35 11.78
C GLY A 19 7.37 -11.00 10.30
N PRO A 20 8.07 -11.73 9.43
CA PRO A 20 8.05 -11.46 7.99
C PRO A 20 6.72 -11.91 7.38
N VAL A 21 6.12 -11.04 6.56
CA VAL A 21 4.78 -11.25 5.97
C VAL A 21 4.75 -12.41 4.98
N LEU A 22 5.73 -12.49 4.07
CA LEU A 22 5.72 -13.51 3.02
C LEU A 22 5.84 -14.96 3.57
N PRO A 23 6.79 -15.27 4.47
CA PRO A 23 6.91 -16.62 5.03
C PRO A 23 5.69 -17.08 5.83
N PHE A 24 4.90 -16.15 6.37
CA PHE A 24 3.65 -16.50 7.07
C PHE A 24 2.65 -17.19 6.12
N TYR A 25 2.67 -16.83 4.83
CA TYR A 25 1.79 -17.36 3.80
C TYR A 25 2.34 -18.58 3.06
N ASP A 26 3.53 -19.07 3.43
CA ASP A 26 4.14 -20.23 2.79
C ASP A 26 3.24 -21.48 2.88
N GLY A 27 3.03 -22.12 1.73
CA GLY A 27 2.19 -23.30 1.59
C GLY A 27 0.67 -23.03 1.63
N ALA A 28 0.23 -21.78 1.86
CA ALA A 28 -1.18 -21.42 1.83
C ALA A 28 -1.65 -20.93 0.44
N PHE A 29 -0.75 -20.27 -0.31
CA PHE A 29 -0.98 -19.75 -1.65
C PHE A 29 0.11 -20.21 -2.62
N GLU A 30 -0.22 -20.29 -3.92
CA GLU A 30 0.76 -20.59 -4.97
C GLU A 30 1.80 -19.48 -5.12
N ALA A 31 1.38 -18.22 -4.95
CA ALA A 31 2.25 -17.05 -4.92
C ALA A 31 1.67 -15.98 -3.99
N ALA A 32 2.56 -15.23 -3.34
CA ALA A 32 2.22 -14.09 -2.50
C ALA A 32 3.10 -12.89 -2.86
N TYR A 33 2.51 -11.70 -2.94
CA TYR A 33 3.19 -10.47 -3.32
C TYR A 33 2.91 -9.37 -2.30
N VAL A 34 3.90 -8.51 -2.05
CA VAL A 34 3.74 -7.28 -1.25
C VAL A 34 3.68 -6.10 -2.21
N LEU A 35 2.54 -5.40 -2.21
CA LEU A 35 2.37 -4.17 -2.95
C LEU A 35 2.69 -2.97 -2.04
N LEU A 36 3.57 -2.09 -2.52
CA LEU A 36 3.92 -0.86 -1.81
C LEU A 36 3.19 0.31 -2.46
N ASN A 37 2.39 1.03 -1.68
CA ASN A 37 1.76 2.27 -2.12
C ASN A 37 2.84 3.26 -2.56
N PRO A 38 2.76 3.87 -3.75
CA PRO A 38 3.83 4.71 -4.26
C PRO A 38 3.88 6.04 -3.50
N PHE A 39 5.04 6.69 -3.58
CA PHE A 39 5.11 8.13 -3.37
C PHE A 39 4.54 8.82 -4.60
N ILE A 40 4.04 10.04 -4.46
CA ILE A 40 3.49 10.78 -5.59
C ILE A 40 4.16 12.14 -5.72
N ARG A 41 4.33 12.60 -6.96
CA ARG A 41 4.87 13.93 -7.27
C ARG A 41 3.88 14.67 -8.18
N PRO A 42 3.59 15.95 -7.94
CA PRO A 42 2.82 16.74 -8.90
C PRO A 42 3.57 16.90 -10.23
N ASN A 43 2.84 16.83 -11.34
CA ASN A 43 3.35 17.06 -12.68
C ASN A 43 3.67 18.55 -12.94
N SER A 44 3.14 19.46 -12.13
CA SER A 44 3.36 20.90 -12.25
C SER A 44 4.09 21.48 -11.04
N ASP A 45 5.11 22.29 -11.32
CA ASP A 45 5.83 23.04 -10.30
C ASP A 45 5.00 24.15 -9.64
N THR A 46 3.84 24.50 -10.21
CA THR A 46 2.93 25.47 -9.58
C THR A 46 1.87 24.80 -8.71
N PHE A 47 1.88 23.47 -8.61
CA PHE A 47 0.90 22.74 -7.81
C PHE A 47 1.14 23.01 -6.32
N ASP A 48 0.13 23.59 -5.68
CA ASP A 48 0.16 23.94 -4.26
C ASP A 48 -0.17 22.71 -3.41
N LEU A 49 0.84 22.18 -2.72
CA LEU A 49 0.73 21.03 -1.84
C LEU A 49 0.00 21.35 -0.52
N THR A 50 -0.23 22.63 -0.20
CA THR A 50 -0.85 23.06 1.06
C THR A 50 -2.38 23.05 1.03
N ASP A 51 -2.99 23.13 -0.16
CA ASP A 51 -4.45 23.21 -0.33
C ASP A 51 -5.05 21.99 -1.07
N ALA A 52 -4.23 21.26 -1.83
CA ALA A 52 -4.63 20.13 -2.65
C ALA A 52 -4.26 18.78 -2.00
N ALA A 53 -4.87 18.49 -0.86
CA ALA A 53 -4.83 17.15 -0.31
C ALA A 53 -5.50 16.19 -1.32
N PRO A 54 -4.83 15.09 -1.76
CA PRO A 54 -5.36 14.17 -2.78
C PRO A 54 -6.77 13.65 -2.45
N GLU A 55 -7.08 13.53 -1.17
CA GLU A 55 -8.37 13.17 -0.59
C GLU A 55 -9.56 14.08 -0.96
N LYS A 56 -9.32 15.27 -1.53
CA LYS A 56 -10.36 16.18 -2.03
C LYS A 56 -10.57 16.11 -3.55
N GLN A 57 -9.77 15.30 -4.25
CA GLN A 57 -9.76 15.21 -5.71
C GLN A 57 -10.35 13.87 -6.17
N SER A 58 -10.95 13.87 -7.36
CA SER A 58 -11.38 12.63 -8.01
C SER A 58 -10.17 11.83 -8.51
N ALA A 59 -10.36 10.52 -8.70
CA ALA A 59 -9.30 9.64 -9.19
C ALA A 59 -8.71 10.10 -10.54
N ASP A 60 -9.55 10.58 -11.46
CA ASP A 60 -9.14 11.12 -12.75
C ASP A 60 -8.26 12.37 -12.61
N GLU A 61 -8.58 13.24 -11.65
CA GLU A 61 -7.79 14.44 -11.37
C GLU A 61 -6.43 14.08 -10.77
N ILE A 62 -6.38 13.11 -9.85
CA ILE A 62 -5.15 12.62 -9.25
C ILE A 62 -4.24 12.02 -10.34
N CYS A 63 -4.79 11.13 -11.19
CA CYS A 63 -4.02 10.48 -12.26
C CYS A 63 -3.48 11.45 -13.32
N ARG A 64 -4.10 12.62 -13.51
CA ARG A 64 -3.59 13.67 -14.41
C ARG A 64 -2.61 14.62 -13.73
N ALA A 65 -2.83 14.90 -12.45
CA ALA A 65 -2.05 15.89 -11.70
C ALA A 65 -0.75 15.32 -11.12
N PHE A 66 -0.66 14.00 -10.92
CA PHE A 66 0.47 13.38 -10.25
C PHE A 66 1.11 12.25 -11.06
N GLU A 67 2.38 12.00 -10.78
CA GLU A 67 3.12 10.81 -11.20
C GLU A 67 3.49 9.94 -10.00
N SER A 68 3.58 8.63 -10.23
CA SER A 68 4.06 7.69 -9.22
C SER A 68 5.59 7.71 -9.13
N VAL A 69 6.11 7.75 -7.91
CA VAL A 69 7.52 7.71 -7.58
C VAL A 69 7.81 6.43 -6.81
N ARG A 70 8.79 5.66 -7.29
CA ARG A 70 9.13 4.35 -6.73
C ARG A 70 9.85 4.52 -5.39
N TRP A 71 9.63 3.57 -4.49
CA TRP A 71 10.36 3.52 -3.22
C TRP A 71 11.88 3.43 -3.40
N SER A 72 12.36 2.78 -4.47
CA SER A 72 13.80 2.75 -4.77
C SER A 72 14.35 4.14 -5.08
N GLN A 73 13.59 4.99 -5.79
CA GLN A 73 14.00 6.36 -6.06
C GLN A 73 14.03 7.18 -4.77
N VAL A 74 13.02 7.04 -3.91
CA VAL A 74 12.99 7.73 -2.61
C VAL A 74 14.14 7.27 -1.71
N ARG A 75 14.44 5.97 -1.70
CA ARG A 75 15.60 5.42 -0.97
C ARG A 75 16.88 6.12 -1.42
N ASP A 76 17.10 6.21 -2.72
CA ASP A 76 18.30 6.81 -3.30
C ASP A 76 18.39 8.31 -2.98
N LEU A 77 17.26 9.04 -3.01
CA LEU A 77 17.19 10.45 -2.62
C LEU A 77 17.52 10.68 -1.14
N CYS A 78 17.09 9.77 -0.26
CA CYS A 78 17.33 9.86 1.18
C CYS A 78 18.70 9.28 1.60
N GLY A 79 19.43 8.65 0.69
CA GLY A 79 20.66 7.91 1.02
C GLY A 79 20.43 6.71 1.94
N PHE A 80 19.23 6.13 1.92
CA PHE A 80 18.87 5.04 2.81
C PHE A 80 19.51 3.70 2.38
N PRO A 81 19.89 2.85 3.35
CA PRO A 81 20.54 1.58 3.04
C PRO A 81 19.56 0.57 2.41
N SER A 82 18.25 0.73 2.64
CA SER A 82 17.24 -0.20 2.15
C SER A 82 15.84 0.42 2.05
N ILE A 83 14.94 -0.28 1.36
CA ILE A 83 13.51 0.03 1.32
C ILE A 83 12.87 -0.09 2.71
N ALA A 84 13.34 -1.03 3.54
CA ALA A 84 12.84 -1.20 4.91
C ALA A 84 13.09 0.06 5.77
N SER A 85 14.16 0.81 5.50
CA SER A 85 14.43 2.07 6.18
C SER A 85 13.35 3.13 5.90
N ILE A 86 12.75 3.11 4.70
CA ILE A 86 11.62 3.99 4.37
C ILE A 86 10.38 3.60 5.20
N ASP A 87 10.08 2.31 5.33
CA ASP A 87 8.93 1.84 6.13
C ASP A 87 9.10 2.24 7.62
N VAL A 88 10.31 2.09 8.17
CA VAL A 88 10.63 2.55 9.54
C VAL A 88 10.44 4.05 9.67
N ALA A 89 10.93 4.84 8.71
CA ALA A 89 10.77 6.30 8.71
C ALA A 89 9.29 6.71 8.66
N LEU A 90 8.52 6.20 7.70
CA LEU A 90 7.09 6.48 7.54
C LEU A 90 6.29 6.12 8.80
N ARG A 91 6.50 4.91 9.34
CA ARG A 91 5.80 4.47 10.56
C ARG A 91 6.24 5.28 11.78
N THR A 92 7.48 5.77 11.82
CA THR A 92 7.93 6.68 12.89
C THR A 92 7.24 8.04 12.79
N MET A 93 7.10 8.60 11.58
CA MET A 93 6.44 9.88 11.35
C MET A 93 4.98 9.90 11.85
N ILE A 94 4.25 8.79 11.68
CA ILE A 94 2.86 8.65 12.15
C ILE A 94 2.75 8.10 13.58
N GLY A 95 3.86 7.82 14.27
CA GLY A 95 3.86 7.23 15.61
C GLY A 95 3.39 5.76 15.66
N GLY A 96 3.40 5.06 14.54
CA GLY A 96 2.99 3.66 14.39
C GLY A 96 4.02 2.64 14.90
N LEU A 97 5.19 3.08 15.37
CA LEU A 97 6.20 2.23 16.00
C LEU A 97 6.29 2.50 17.51
N ARG A 98 6.61 1.44 18.26
CA ARG A 98 7.02 1.58 19.66
C ARG A 98 8.28 2.45 19.76
N LYS A 99 8.44 3.17 20.87
CA LYS A 99 9.55 4.10 21.10
C LYS A 99 10.96 3.49 20.95
N ASP A 100 11.10 2.19 21.20
CA ASP A 100 12.35 1.44 21.07
C ASP A 100 12.65 0.97 19.64
N ARG A 101 11.67 1.06 18.73
CA ARG A 101 11.82 0.73 17.31
C ARG A 101 11.68 1.94 16.39
N ALA A 102 11.19 3.05 16.91
CA ALA A 102 11.07 4.31 16.19
C ALA A 102 12.46 4.90 15.93
N ASP A 103 12.68 5.41 14.72
CA ASP A 103 13.92 6.06 14.32
C ASP A 103 13.62 7.47 13.82
N LYS A 104 13.88 8.44 14.70
CA LYS A 104 13.60 9.85 14.41
C LYS A 104 14.55 10.44 13.39
N GLU A 105 15.78 9.95 13.32
CA GLU A 105 16.76 10.45 12.35
C GLU A 105 16.32 10.05 10.93
N LEU A 106 15.91 8.79 10.74
CA LEU A 106 15.34 8.36 9.47
C LEU A 106 14.06 9.11 9.12
N ALA A 107 13.19 9.37 10.10
CA ALA A 107 11.97 10.13 9.90
C ALA A 107 12.26 11.57 9.45
N ASP A 108 13.21 12.25 10.10
CA ASP A 108 13.60 13.63 9.78
C ASP A 108 14.27 13.71 8.41
N VAL A 109 15.15 12.76 8.07
CA VAL A 109 15.76 12.70 6.73
C VAL A 109 14.69 12.51 5.67
N LEU A 110 13.76 11.56 5.86
CA LEU A 110 12.67 11.34 4.91
C LEU A 110 11.81 12.60 4.76
N ALA A 111 11.37 13.20 5.87
CA ALA A 111 10.53 14.40 5.83
C ALA A 111 11.20 15.56 5.07
N ASN A 112 12.49 15.78 5.31
CA ASN A 112 13.28 16.79 4.60
C ASN A 112 13.40 16.47 3.11
N SER A 113 13.72 15.23 2.74
CA SER A 113 13.81 14.81 1.34
C SER A 113 12.46 14.92 0.62
N LEU A 114 11.35 14.56 1.28
CA LEU A 114 10.01 14.71 0.71
C LEU A 114 9.69 16.18 0.43
N SER A 115 9.98 17.07 1.38
CA SER A 115 9.79 18.51 1.19
C SER A 115 10.68 19.08 0.07
N GLN A 116 11.97 18.75 0.08
CA GLN A 116 12.95 19.22 -0.90
C GLN A 116 12.64 18.77 -2.33
N HIS A 117 12.12 17.55 -2.49
CA HIS A 117 11.81 16.97 -3.80
C HIS A 117 10.32 17.03 -4.15
N ARG A 118 9.51 17.74 -3.35
CA ARG A 118 8.06 17.92 -3.54
C ARG A 118 7.31 16.60 -3.73
N LEU A 119 7.67 15.64 -2.90
CA LEU A 119 7.05 14.32 -2.87
C LEU A 119 6.03 14.26 -1.75
N LEU A 120 4.90 13.63 -2.03
CA LEU A 120 3.92 13.27 -1.02
C LEU A 120 4.11 11.80 -0.64
N PRO A 121 4.07 11.47 0.67
CA PRO A 121 4.15 10.10 1.14
C PRO A 121 2.89 9.31 0.77
N PRO A 122 2.96 7.97 0.74
CA PRO A 122 1.78 7.13 0.59
C PRO A 122 0.80 7.38 1.74
N VAL A 123 -0.49 7.44 1.41
CA VAL A 123 -1.59 7.57 2.39
C VAL A 123 -2.01 6.20 2.94
N GLU A 124 -2.43 6.17 4.21
CA GLU A 124 -2.86 4.95 4.89
C GLU A 124 -4.30 4.57 4.52
N GLY A 125 -4.56 3.27 4.36
CA GLY A 125 -5.93 2.73 4.29
C GLY A 125 -6.66 2.89 2.95
N LEU A 126 -6.03 3.48 1.93
CA LEU A 126 -6.61 3.65 0.60
C LEU A 126 -5.77 2.93 -0.47
N PHE A 127 -6.45 2.43 -1.50
CA PHE A 127 -5.82 1.81 -2.66
C PHE A 127 -5.49 2.90 -3.70
N PRO A 128 -4.20 3.27 -3.90
CA PRO A 128 -3.83 4.47 -4.64
C PRO A 128 -4.26 4.42 -6.10
N GLU A 129 -4.85 5.50 -6.58
CA GLU A 129 -5.47 5.62 -7.90
C GLU A 129 -4.45 5.38 -9.03
N LEU A 130 -3.23 5.87 -8.85
CA LEU A 130 -2.12 5.75 -9.81
C LEU A 130 -1.65 4.31 -10.06
N ILE A 131 -1.97 3.36 -9.17
CA ILE A 131 -1.51 1.97 -9.30
C ILE A 131 -2.64 0.97 -9.57
N GLN A 132 -3.89 1.41 -9.59
CA GLN A 132 -5.02 0.52 -9.83
C GLN A 132 -4.91 -0.16 -11.20
N GLU A 133 -4.76 0.62 -12.26
CA GLU A 133 -4.62 0.11 -13.63
C GLU A 133 -3.37 -0.77 -13.85
N PRO A 134 -2.16 -0.37 -13.40
CA PRO A 134 -0.99 -1.25 -13.44
C PRO A 134 -1.19 -2.58 -12.72
N VAL A 135 -1.83 -2.58 -11.54
CA VAL A 135 -2.09 -3.80 -10.78
C VAL A 135 -3.12 -4.68 -11.49
N LEU A 136 -4.20 -4.09 -12.00
CA LEU A 136 -5.21 -4.83 -12.78
C LEU A 136 -4.59 -5.46 -14.03
N SER A 137 -3.79 -4.70 -14.77
CA SER A 137 -3.07 -5.18 -15.96
C SER A 137 -2.11 -6.32 -15.60
N PHE A 138 -1.39 -6.21 -14.48
CA PHE A 138 -0.53 -7.27 -13.99
C PHE A 138 -1.34 -8.53 -13.66
N ILE A 139 -2.44 -8.42 -12.92
CA ILE A 139 -3.27 -9.58 -12.57
C ILE A 139 -3.86 -10.24 -13.82
N GLN A 140 -4.35 -9.44 -14.77
CA GLN A 140 -4.83 -9.94 -16.07
C GLN A 140 -3.74 -10.66 -16.85
N SER A 141 -2.48 -10.23 -16.78
CA SER A 141 -1.37 -10.93 -17.42
C SER A 141 -1.07 -12.31 -16.81
N LEU A 142 -1.46 -12.53 -15.55
CA LEU A 142 -1.25 -13.81 -14.85
C LEU A 142 -2.35 -14.83 -15.17
N THR A 143 -3.55 -14.39 -15.52
CA THR A 143 -4.70 -15.27 -15.77
C THR A 143 -5.13 -15.13 -17.24
N GLN A 144 -4.90 -16.16 -18.06
CA GLN A 144 -5.28 -16.07 -19.47
C GLN A 144 -6.80 -16.01 -19.72
N GLU A 145 -7.63 -16.19 -18.69
CA GLU A 145 -9.06 -16.32 -18.92
C GLU A 145 -9.96 -15.53 -17.93
N TRP A 146 -9.96 -15.70 -16.60
CA TRP A 146 -11.03 -15.13 -15.76
C TRP A 146 -10.54 -14.54 -14.41
N LEU A 147 -10.96 -13.31 -14.11
CA LEU A 147 -10.73 -12.59 -12.83
C LEU A 147 -12.04 -12.61 -12.03
N GLY A 148 -12.15 -13.52 -11.07
CA GLY A 148 -13.28 -13.60 -10.15
C GLY A 148 -13.01 -12.82 -8.87
N TRP A 149 -13.66 -11.66 -8.70
CA TRP A 149 -13.60 -10.92 -7.44
C TRP A 149 -14.51 -11.58 -6.41
N VAL A 150 -13.94 -12.07 -5.30
CA VAL A 150 -14.72 -12.37 -4.09
C VAL A 150 -14.78 -11.08 -3.28
N THR A 151 -15.76 -10.23 -3.56
CA THR A 151 -16.18 -9.23 -2.56
C THR A 151 -17.26 -9.89 -1.71
N SER A 152 -17.15 -9.80 -0.38
CA SER A 152 -18.23 -10.20 0.52
C SER A 152 -19.33 -9.12 0.48
N SER A 153 -19.99 -9.01 -0.66
CA SER A 153 -21.30 -8.38 -0.77
C SER A 153 -22.27 -9.53 -0.89
N VAL A 154 -23.19 -9.67 0.06
CA VAL A 154 -24.24 -10.69 0.08
C VAL A 154 -24.88 -10.77 -1.31
N LEU A 155 -24.60 -11.86 -2.03
CA LEU A 155 -25.24 -12.14 -3.31
C LEU A 155 -26.70 -12.52 -3.03
N ASN A 156 -27.60 -11.56 -3.22
CA ASN A 156 -29.00 -11.86 -3.40
C ASN A 156 -29.16 -12.42 -4.81
N VAL A 157 -29.12 -13.75 -4.94
CA VAL A 157 -29.37 -14.44 -6.20
C VAL A 157 -30.87 -14.41 -6.46
N SER A 158 -31.33 -13.41 -7.22
CA SER A 158 -32.63 -13.43 -7.85
C SER A 158 -32.56 -14.38 -9.06
N SER A 159 -33.12 -15.57 -8.91
CA SER A 159 -33.34 -16.51 -10.00
C SER A 159 -34.34 -15.93 -11.00
N ALA A 160 -33.86 -15.53 -12.18
CA ALA A 160 -34.72 -15.36 -13.35
C ALA A 160 -34.50 -16.55 -14.28
N GLY A 161 -35.43 -17.50 -14.22
CA GLY A 161 -35.49 -18.60 -15.16
C GLY A 161 -35.81 -18.10 -16.57
N SER A 162 -35.21 -18.76 -17.55
CA SER A 162 -35.74 -18.83 -18.91
C SER A 162 -35.33 -20.16 -19.50
N THR A 163 -36.24 -21.12 -19.38
CA THR A 163 -36.31 -22.27 -20.27
C THR A 163 -37.32 -21.90 -21.36
N ILE A 164 -37.02 -22.36 -22.58
CA ILE A 164 -37.88 -22.35 -23.77
C ILE A 164 -39.29 -22.85 -23.43
#